data_AF-A0A977KSP5-F1
#
_entry.id   AF-A0A977KSP5-F1
#
_cell.length_a   1.000
_cell.length_b   1.000
_cell.length_c   1.000
_cell.angle_alpha   90.00
_cell.angle_beta   90.00
_cell.angle_gamma   90.00
#
_symmetry.space_group_name_H-M   'P 1'
#
loop_
_entity.id
_entity.type
_entity.pdbx_description
1 polymer ?
#
loop_
_entity_poly.entity_id
_entity_poly.type
_entity_poly.pdbx_seq_one_letter_code
_entity_poly.pdbx_strand_id
1 'polypeptide(L)'
;MEILLNPESQKFIQKQLEVGKYRNHDEAINVALFLLEKLDREYTEWLEETRQKVAIGIAQLERGESLDAEQVVEGILDKFRETKETAK
;
A
#
# COMPACT_ATOMS: atom_id res chain seq x y z
N MET A 1 -27.32 4.30 12.53
CA MET A 1 -27.17 2.83 12.55
C MET A 1 -26.58 2.47 13.89
N GLU A 2 -27.19 1.56 14.64
CA GLU A 2 -26.61 1.05 15.89
C GLU A 2 -25.73 -0.17 15.57
N ILE A 3 -24.48 -0.15 16.04
CA ILE A 3 -23.53 -1.25 15.83
C ILE A 3 -23.27 -1.89 17.19
N LEU A 4 -23.67 -3.15 17.35
CA LEU A 4 -23.38 -3.93 18.53
C LEU A 4 -21.95 -4.48 18.44
N LEU A 5 -21.09 -4.02 19.34
CA LEU A 5 -19.74 -4.56 19.47
C LEU A 5 -19.78 -5.90 20.21
N ASN A 6 -18.92 -6.83 19.78
CA ASN A 6 -18.77 -8.09 20.49
C ASN A 6 -18.13 -7.86 21.88
N PRO A 7 -18.27 -8.80 22.83
CA PRO A 7 -17.75 -8.63 24.18
C PRO A 7 -16.23 -8.43 24.25
N GLU A 8 -15.47 -8.96 23.28
CA GLU A 8 -14.01 -8.81 23.24
C GLU A 8 -13.59 -7.39 22.85
N SER A 9 -14.21 -6.82 21.82
CA SER A 9 -14.02 -5.43 21.39
C SER A 9 -14.41 -4.44 22.49
N GLN A 10 -15.50 -4.70 23.22
CA GLN A 10 -15.91 -3.90 24.37
C GLN A 10 -14.85 -3.92 25.48
N LYS A 11 -14.36 -5.12 25.85
CA LYS A 11 -13.27 -5.27 26.85
C LYS A 11 -11.99 -4.59 26.40
N PHE A 12 -11.65 -4.68 25.12
CA PHE A 12 -10.47 -4.02 24.57
C PHE A 12 -10.57 -2.50 24.70
N ILE A 13 -11.69 -1.89 24.27
CA ILE A 13 -11.91 -0.45 24.39
C ILE A 13 -11.86 -0.02 25.85
N GLN A 14 -12.54 -0.76 26.74
CA GLN A 14 -12.55 -0.50 28.17
C GLN A 14 -11.13 -0.45 28.76
N LYS A 15 -10.28 -1.43 28.40
CA LYS A 15 -8.87 -1.45 28.82
C LYS A 15 -8.08 -0.23 28.32
N GLN A 16 -8.34 0.26 27.10
CA GLN A 16 -7.65 1.44 26.59
C GLN A 16 -8.08 2.72 27.33
N LEU A 17 -9.33 2.79 27.80
CA LEU A 17 -9.83 3.89 28.64
C LEU A 17 -9.23 3.85 30.04
N GLU A 18 -9.12 2.67 30.64
CA GLU A 18 -8.50 2.49 31.96
C GLU A 18 -7.03 2.92 31.99
N VAL A 19 -6.31 2.70 30.89
CA VAL A 19 -4.91 3.15 30.72
C VAL A 19 -4.83 4.66 30.40
N GLY A 20 -5.98 5.33 30.24
CA GLY A 20 -6.06 6.75 29.94
C GLY A 20 -5.64 7.11 28.51
N LYS A 21 -5.58 6.12 27.61
CA LYS A 21 -5.17 6.34 26.21
C LYS A 21 -6.23 7.10 25.42
N TYR A 22 -7.50 6.95 25.78
CA TYR A 22 -8.63 7.66 25.19
C TYR A 22 -9.54 8.20 26.29
N ARG A 23 -10.28 9.26 26.00
CA ARG A 23 -11.17 9.96 26.93
C ARG A 23 -12.53 9.29 27.06
N ASN A 24 -12.99 8.63 26.00
CA ASN A 24 -14.26 7.91 25.96
C ASN A 24 -14.24 6.84 24.85
N HIS A 25 -15.24 5.96 24.84
CA HIS A 25 -15.37 4.87 23.87
C HIS A 25 -15.45 5.38 22.42
N ASP A 26 -16.10 6.53 22.20
CA ASP A 26 -16.26 7.12 20.86
C ASP A 26 -14.92 7.54 20.25
N GLU A 27 -14.01 8.12 21.03
CA GLU A 27 -12.67 8.48 20.58
C GLU A 27 -11.88 7.24 20.13
N ALA A 28 -11.95 6.15 20.90
CA ALA A 28 -11.30 4.89 20.55
C ALA A 28 -11.87 4.28 19.25
N ILE A 29 -13.20 4.35 19.08
CA ILE A 29 -13.90 3.85 17.89
C ILE A 29 -13.54 4.71 16.67
N ASN A 30 -13.52 6.04 16.79
CA ASN A 30 -13.17 6.95 15.70
C ASN A 30 -11.75 6.69 15.20
N VAL A 31 -10.79 6.46 16.09
CA VAL A 31 -9.42 6.10 15.71
C VAL A 31 -9.39 4.77 14.96
N ALA A 32 -10.13 3.76 15.43
CA ALA A 32 -10.21 2.46 14.75
C ALA A 32 -10.80 2.59 13.34
N LEU A 33 -11.87 3.37 13.17
CA LEU A 33 -12.50 3.62 11.88
C LEU A 33 -11.60 4.43 10.94
N PHE A 34 -10.90 5.44 11.44
CA PHE A 34 -9.93 6.20 10.65
C PHE A 34 -8.80 5.31 10.13
N LEU A 35 -8.28 4.40 10.96
CA LEU A 35 -7.27 3.44 10.54
C LEU A 35 -7.81 2.46 9.49
N LEU A 36 -9.05 2.00 9.65
CA LEU A 36 -9.70 1.14 8.67
C LEU A 36 -9.86 1.86 7.31
N GLU A 37 -10.37 3.08 7.32
CA GLU A 37 -10.52 3.90 6.11
C GLU A 37 -9.17 4.14 5.42
N LYS A 38 -8.12 4.39 6.21
CA LYS A 38 -6.77 4.56 5.68
C LYS A 38 -6.26 3.29 4.99
N LEU A 39 -6.46 2.12 5.60
CA LEU A 39 -6.09 0.83 5.02
C LEU A 39 -6.86 0.56 3.72
N ASP A 40 -8.17 0.83 3.71
CA ASP A 40 -9.00 0.65 2.53
C ASP A 40 -8.60 1.58 1.38
N ARG A 41 -8.27 2.85 1.70
CA ARG A 41 -7.81 3.82 0.71
C ARG A 41 -6.45 3.42 0.12
N GLU A 42 -5.47 3.11 0.95
CA GLU A 42 -4.13 2.71 0.48
C GLU A 42 -4.20 1.47 -0.42
N TYR A 43 -5.03 0.48 -0.05
CA TYR A 43 -5.25 -0.70 -0.87
C TYR A 43 -5.92 -0.37 -2.21
N THR A 44 -6.94 0.49 -2.19
CA THR A 44 -7.69 0.87 -3.40
C THR A 44 -6.81 1.68 -4.36
N GLU A 45 -6.03 2.63 -3.85
CA GLU A 45 -5.06 3.40 -4.63
C GLU A 45 -4.02 2.49 -5.27
N TRP A 46 -3.41 1.61 -4.48
CA TRP A 46 -2.43 0.64 -4.98
C TRP A 46 -3.02 -0.28 -6.05
N LEU A 47 -4.25 -0.75 -5.86
CA LEU A 47 -4.95 -1.62 -6.80
C LEU A 47 -5.19 -0.90 -8.13
N GLU A 48 -5.68 0.33 -8.09
CA GLU A 48 -6.00 1.10 -9.30
C GLU A 48 -4.74 1.48 -10.06
N GLU A 49 -3.69 1.94 -9.37
CA GLU A 49 -2.38 2.19 -9.99
C GLU A 49 -1.82 0.93 -10.67
N THR A 50 -1.93 -0.22 -10.01
CA THR A 50 -1.43 -1.49 -10.55
C THR A 50 -2.20 -1.89 -11.80
N ARG A 51 -3.54 -1.78 -11.76
CA ARG A 51 -4.39 -2.05 -12.93
C ARG A 51 -4.04 -1.15 -14.11
N GLN A 52 -3.82 0.14 -13.85
CA GLN A 52 -3.42 1.08 -14.89
C GLN A 52 -2.06 0.72 -15.50
N LYS A 53 -1.05 0.42 -14.67
CA LYS A 53 0.29 -0.01 -15.13
C LYS A 53 0.22 -1.28 -15.99
N VAL A 54 -0.57 -2.27 -15.57
CA VAL A 54 -0.79 -3.51 -16.33
C VAL A 54 -1.49 -3.24 -17.66
N ALA A 55 -2.55 -2.43 -17.67
CA ALA A 55 -3.27 -2.08 -18.90
C ALA A 55 -2.37 -1.37 -19.91
N ILE A 56 -1.52 -0.45 -19.45
CA ILE A 56 -0.51 0.20 -20.29
C ILE A 56 0.45 -0.84 -20.87
N GLY A 57 0.99 -1.75 -20.04
CA GLY A 57 1.90 -2.79 -20.49
C GLY A 57 1.29 -3.71 -21.55
N ILE A 58 0.03 -4.14 -21.37
CA ILE A 58 -0.71 -4.93 -22.37
C ILE A 58 -0.82 -4.16 -23.68
N ALA A 59 -1.24 -2.89 -23.64
CA ALA A 59 -1.38 -2.07 -24.84
C ALA A 59 -0.03 -1.83 -25.54
N GLN A 60 1.08 -1.73 -24.80
CA GLN A 60 2.43 -1.64 -25.36
C GLN A 60 2.83 -2.93 -26.08
N LEU A 61 2.54 -4.09 -25.48
CA LEU A 61 2.79 -5.39 -26.11
C LEU A 61 1.97 -5.58 -27.38
N GLU A 62 0.69 -5.16 -27.39
CA GLU A 62 -0.17 -5.21 -28.58
C GLU A 62 0.35 -4.32 -29.73
N ARG A 63 1.04 -3.22 -29.40
CA ARG A 63 1.71 -2.35 -30.40
C ARG A 63 3.08 -2.88 -30.84
N GLY A 64 3.54 -4.00 -30.30
CA GLY A 64 4.86 -4.57 -30.60
C GLY A 64 6.01 -3.87 -29.90
N GLU A 65 5.77 -3.10 -28.85
CA GLU A 65 6.80 -2.43 -28.02
C GLU A 65 7.45 -3.39 -27.00
N SER A 66 7.41 -4.71 -27.25
CA SER A 66 8.09 -5.69 -26.40
C SER A 66 9.60 -5.52 -26.51
N LEU A 67 10.28 -5.54 -25.36
CA LEU A 67 11.73 -5.51 -25.29
C LEU A 67 12.28 -6.92 -25.08
N ASP A 68 13.43 -7.19 -25.68
CA ASP A 68 14.20 -8.41 -25.42
C ASP A 68 14.78 -8.38 -24.01
N ALA A 69 14.54 -9.42 -23.23
CA ALA A 69 14.86 -9.43 -21.80
C ALA A 69 16.37 -9.41 -21.56
N GLU A 70 17.12 -10.17 -22.35
CA GLU A 70 18.57 -10.27 -22.30
C GLU A 70 19.21 -8.91 -22.61
N GLN A 71 18.75 -8.22 -23.67
CA GLN A 71 19.24 -6.89 -24.02
C GLN A 71 18.96 -5.84 -22.93
N VAL A 72 17.77 -5.89 -22.30
CA VAL A 72 17.43 -4.98 -21.20
C VAL A 72 18.33 -5.21 -19.99
N VAL A 73 18.56 -6.47 -19.62
CA VAL A 73 19.42 -6.83 -18.49
C VAL A 73 20.86 -6.40 -18.75
N GLU A 74 21.39 -6.66 -19.94
CA GLU A 74 22.74 -6.25 -20.33
C GLU A 74 22.91 -4.72 -20.24
N GLY A 75 21.96 -3.96 -20.81
CA GLY A 75 21.98 -2.49 -20.74
C GLY A 75 21.89 -1.93 -19.31
N ILE A 76 21.20 -2.61 -18.39
CA ILE A 76 21.18 -2.23 -16.97
C ILE A 76 22.55 -2.50 -16.33
N LEU A 77 23.15 -3.66 -16.59
CA LEU A 77 24.46 -4.03 -16.05
C LEU A 77 25.56 -3.09 -16.53
N ASP A 78 25.51 -2.65 -17.79
CA ASP A 78 26.49 -1.72 -18.35
C ASP A 78 26.41 -0.34 -17.70
N LYS A 79 25.19 0.18 -17.44
CA LYS A 79 25.02 1.43 -16.67
C LYS A 79 25.65 1.35 -15.27
N PHE A 80 25.54 0.20 -14.61
CA PHE A 80 26.19 -0.02 -13.31
C PHE A 80 27.72 -0.06 -13.40
N ARG A 81 28.29 -0.57 -14.50
CA ARG A 81 29.74 -0.58 -14.73
C ARG A 81 30.25 0.85 -14.98
N GLU A 82 29.59 1.61 -15.85
CA GLU A 82 29.94 3.01 -16.15
C GLU A 82 29.91 3.90 -14.90
N THR A 83 28.90 3.72 -14.04
CA THR A 83 28.77 4.49 -12.79
C THR A 83 29.90 4.15 -11.80
N LYS A 84 30.38 2.90 -11.78
CA LYS A 84 31.50 2.47 -10.94
C LYS A 84 32.86 2.98 -11.46
N GLU A 85 33.01 3.10 -12.77
CA GLU A 85 34.24 3.59 -13.40
C GLU A 85 34.37 5.11 -13.29
N THR A 86 33.26 5.84 -13.39
CA THR A 86 33.22 7.31 -13.23
C THR A 86 33.31 7.78 -11.77
N ALA A 87 33.04 6.91 -10.80
CA ALA A 87 33.17 7.20 -9.37
C ALA A 87 34.59 6.97 -8.80
N LYS A 88 35.58 6.71 -9.65
CA LYS A 88 36.97 6.39 -9.29
C LYS A 88 37.92 7.49 -9.74
#